data_AF-A0A7J3EH90-F1
#
_entry.id   AF-A0A7J3EH90-F1
#
_cell.length_a   1.000
_cell.length_b   1.000
_cell.length_c   1.000
_cell.angle_alpha   90.00
_cell.angle_beta   90.00
_cell.angle_gamma   90.00
#
_symmetry.space_group_name_H-M   'P 1'
#
loop_
_entity.id
_entity.type
_entity.pdbx_description
1 polymer ?
#
loop_
_entity_poly.entity_id
_entity_poly.type
_entity_poly.pdbx_seq_one_letter_code
_entity_poly.pdbx_strand_id
1 'polypeptide(L)'
;MSSLDDFKKKIEEFRKDMKDGCENVLKKYEKSLEEFKKADLNVSKDKLIDLYLDVKRLRINFKHELQNLYADFRETIHDFRRSLRELAHALPKEYAERVNEIRSMLAEAAEDLEEYLHSSRDLEASFKEFESRIKGFLITETPPQAPSVFVKIDTLTEALEDALKEVFSSTEKIISKATEVVSSIRIPESDAKLIKLLVDAGIFRSRNEALAYFAHKGIEASRDWLNRVQERLHKIRELQEEARKELEEIFKEDSDQKKNE
;
A
#
# COMPACT_ATOMS: atom_id res chain seq x y z
N MET A 1 -22.38 -12.50 0.49
CA MET A 1 -21.05 -12.16 1.02
C MET A 1 -20.99 -10.65 1.21
N SER A 2 -20.26 -10.15 2.21
CA SER A 2 -20.13 -8.70 2.37
C SER A 2 -19.35 -8.15 1.17
N SER A 3 -19.72 -6.97 0.65
CA SER A 3 -19.02 -6.30 -0.47
C SER A 3 -17.50 -6.14 -0.23
N LEU A 4 -17.06 -6.25 1.02
CA LEU A 4 -15.67 -6.22 1.45
C LEU A 4 -14.97 -7.58 1.30
N ASP A 5 -15.66 -8.69 1.54
CA ASP A 5 -15.10 -10.05 1.37
C ASP A 5 -14.88 -10.35 -0.11
N ASP A 6 -15.80 -9.88 -0.96
CA ASP A 6 -15.65 -9.96 -2.42
C ASP A 6 -14.44 -9.15 -2.90
N PHE A 7 -14.16 -8.00 -2.26
CA PHE A 7 -13.00 -7.17 -2.59
C PHE A 7 -11.68 -7.83 -2.16
N LYS A 8 -11.63 -8.45 -0.97
CA LYS A 8 -10.47 -9.23 -0.53
C LYS A 8 -10.15 -10.37 -1.50
N LYS A 9 -11.17 -11.13 -1.90
CA LYS A 9 -11.01 -12.24 -2.86
C LYS A 9 -10.41 -11.75 -4.17
N LYS A 10 -10.83 -10.58 -4.66
CA LYS A 10 -10.24 -9.96 -5.86
C LYS A 10 -8.76 -9.62 -5.69
N ILE A 11 -8.35 -9.10 -4.52
CA ILE A 11 -6.93 -8.84 -4.25
C ILE A 11 -6.12 -10.14 -4.25
N GLU A 12 -6.63 -11.21 -3.63
CA GLU A 12 -5.97 -12.52 -3.63
C GLU A 12 -5.84 -13.10 -5.04
N GLU A 13 -6.91 -13.03 -5.85
CA GLU A 13 -6.89 -13.44 -7.25
C GLU A 13 -5.85 -12.66 -8.04
N PHE A 14 -5.84 -11.32 -7.93
CA PHE A 14 -4.85 -10.47 -8.57
C PHE A 14 -3.42 -10.83 -8.16
N ARG A 15 -3.17 -11.03 -6.87
CA ARG A 15 -1.84 -11.38 -6.35
C ARG A 15 -1.37 -12.73 -6.91
N LYS A 16 -2.28 -13.70 -7.02
CA LYS A 16 -2.01 -15.00 -7.64
C LYS A 16 -1.72 -14.86 -9.13
N ASP A 17 -2.57 -14.16 -9.87
CA ASP A 17 -2.40 -13.96 -11.32
C ASP A 17 -1.10 -13.20 -11.62
N MET A 18 -0.75 -12.24 -10.76
CA MET A 18 0.52 -11.53 -10.81
C MET A 18 1.71 -12.47 -10.68
N LYS A 19 1.69 -13.28 -9.61
CA LYS A 19 2.72 -14.28 -9.35
C LYS A 19 2.88 -15.27 -10.51
N ASP A 20 1.78 -15.91 -10.91
CA ASP A 20 1.79 -16.94 -11.95
C ASP A 20 2.24 -16.33 -13.29
N GLY A 21 1.75 -15.14 -13.64
CA GLY A 21 2.13 -14.42 -14.85
C GLY A 21 3.62 -14.05 -14.90
N CYS A 22 4.12 -13.41 -13.84
CA CYS A 22 5.51 -12.99 -13.76
C CYS A 22 6.47 -14.18 -13.76
N GLU A 23 6.21 -15.21 -12.94
CA GLU A 23 7.03 -16.41 -12.90
C GLU A 23 7.08 -17.12 -14.25
N ASN A 24 5.95 -17.22 -14.96
CA ASN A 24 5.89 -17.87 -16.26
C ASN A 24 6.74 -17.14 -17.31
N VAL A 25 6.65 -15.80 -17.36
CA VAL A 25 7.46 -14.99 -18.28
C VAL A 25 8.94 -15.10 -17.92
N LEU A 26 9.31 -14.90 -16.65
CA LEU A 26 10.71 -14.97 -16.21
C LEU A 26 11.33 -16.34 -16.51
N LYS A 27 10.70 -17.44 -16.05
CA LYS A 27 11.21 -18.81 -16.27
C LYS A 27 11.36 -19.14 -17.74
N LYS A 28 10.39 -18.74 -18.57
CA LYS A 28 10.44 -18.96 -20.04
C LYS A 28 11.68 -18.31 -20.64
N TYR A 29 11.91 -17.02 -20.36
CA TYR A 29 12.99 -16.27 -20.98
C TYR A 29 14.36 -16.55 -20.37
N GLU A 30 14.44 -16.85 -19.07
CA GLU A 30 15.65 -17.39 -18.44
C GLU A 30 16.09 -18.68 -19.11
N LYS A 31 15.18 -19.66 -19.25
CA LYS A 31 15.50 -20.94 -19.88
C LYS A 31 15.98 -20.74 -21.33
N SER A 32 15.29 -19.92 -22.12
CA SER A 32 15.70 -19.63 -23.49
C SER A 32 17.07 -18.95 -23.56
N LEU A 33 17.36 -17.99 -22.66
CA LEU A 33 18.67 -17.35 -22.61
C LEU A 33 19.78 -18.34 -22.21
N GLU A 34 19.52 -19.23 -21.26
CA GLU A 34 20.47 -20.28 -20.86
C GLU A 34 20.76 -21.28 -21.98
N GLU A 35 19.79 -21.58 -22.84
CA GLU A 35 20.02 -22.37 -24.06
C GLU A 35 20.97 -21.65 -25.02
N PHE A 36 20.80 -20.35 -25.23
CA PHE A 36 21.71 -19.55 -26.05
C PHE A 36 23.11 -19.42 -25.45
N LYS A 37 23.24 -19.29 -24.12
CA LYS A 37 24.55 -19.21 -23.43
C LYS A 37 25.42 -20.45 -23.60
N LYS A 38 24.83 -21.61 -23.93
CA LYS A 38 25.55 -22.85 -24.22
C LYS A 38 26.17 -22.88 -25.63
N ALA A 39 25.84 -21.93 -26.50
CA ALA A 39 26.39 -21.86 -27.84
C ALA A 39 27.91 -21.65 -27.81
N ASP A 40 28.62 -22.33 -28.70
CA ASP A 40 30.04 -22.08 -28.93
C ASP A 40 30.21 -20.72 -29.63
N LEU A 41 31.02 -19.85 -29.04
CA LEU A 41 31.32 -18.51 -29.57
C LEU A 41 32.52 -18.52 -30.51
N ASN A 42 33.25 -19.63 -30.61
CA ASN A 42 34.36 -19.80 -31.55
C ASN A 42 33.88 -20.32 -32.90
N VAL A 43 32.87 -19.65 -33.47
CA VAL A 43 32.25 -20.00 -34.75
C VAL A 43 32.51 -18.92 -35.80
N SER A 44 32.08 -19.16 -37.05
CA SER A 44 32.22 -18.17 -38.11
C SER A 44 31.47 -16.87 -37.77
N LYS A 45 31.95 -15.76 -38.33
CA LYS A 45 31.36 -14.43 -38.13
C LYS A 45 29.86 -14.39 -38.45
N ASP A 46 29.44 -15.04 -39.53
CA ASP A 46 28.03 -15.10 -39.92
C ASP A 46 27.17 -15.78 -38.86
N LYS A 47 27.65 -16.91 -38.29
CA LYS A 47 26.94 -17.61 -37.20
C LYS A 47 26.87 -16.78 -35.92
N LEU A 48 27.89 -15.99 -35.63
CA LEU A 48 27.87 -15.04 -34.50
C LEU A 48 26.87 -13.90 -34.70
N ILE A 49 26.74 -13.40 -35.94
CA ILE A 49 25.74 -12.38 -36.29
C ILE A 49 24.34 -12.95 -36.11
N ASP A 50 24.08 -14.17 -36.62
CA ASP A 50 22.78 -14.83 -36.46
C ASP A 50 22.43 -15.02 -34.97
N LEU A 51 23.37 -15.54 -34.18
CA LEU A 51 23.22 -15.69 -32.73
C LEU A 51 22.92 -14.35 -32.04
N TYR A 52 23.63 -13.29 -32.40
CA TYR A 52 23.38 -11.94 -31.87
C TYR A 52 21.95 -11.47 -32.17
N LEU A 53 21.50 -11.63 -33.41
CA LEU A 53 20.15 -11.22 -33.83
C LEU A 53 19.05 -12.04 -33.16
N ASP A 54 19.28 -13.32 -32.90
CA ASP A 54 18.34 -14.20 -32.21
C ASP A 54 18.22 -13.84 -30.73
N VAL A 55 19.33 -13.61 -30.03
CA VAL A 55 19.32 -13.14 -28.63
C VAL A 55 18.66 -11.77 -28.52
N LYS A 56 18.96 -10.86 -29.45
CA LYS A 56 18.33 -9.53 -29.49
C LYS A 56 16.81 -9.61 -29.69
N ARG A 57 16.36 -10.50 -30.58
CA ARG A 57 14.92 -10.78 -30.79
C ARG A 57 14.29 -11.36 -29.52
N LEU A 58 14.95 -12.31 -28.87
CA LEU A 58 14.50 -12.88 -27.61
C LEU A 58 14.31 -11.80 -26.52
N ARG A 59 15.29 -10.89 -26.36
CA ARG A 59 15.18 -9.77 -25.42
C ARG A 59 14.01 -8.81 -25.77
N ILE A 60 13.80 -8.52 -27.05
CA ILE A 60 12.67 -7.67 -27.48
C ILE A 60 11.33 -8.34 -27.15
N ASN A 61 11.21 -9.65 -27.40
CA ASN A 61 9.99 -10.39 -27.09
C ASN A 61 9.74 -10.45 -25.57
N PHE A 62 10.79 -10.65 -24.76
CA PHE A 62 10.72 -10.57 -23.31
C PHE A 62 10.11 -9.24 -22.84
N LYS A 63 10.62 -8.12 -23.38
CA LYS A 63 10.09 -6.78 -23.05
C LYS A 63 8.62 -6.61 -23.44
N HIS A 64 8.23 -7.08 -24.62
CA HIS A 64 6.84 -6.99 -25.07
C HIS A 64 5.89 -7.86 -24.23
N GLU A 65 6.30 -9.08 -23.85
CA GLU A 65 5.48 -9.94 -22.99
C GLU A 65 5.33 -9.36 -21.59
N LEU A 66 6.42 -8.85 -21.00
CA LEU A 66 6.34 -8.10 -19.75
C LEU A 66 5.42 -6.89 -19.87
N GLN A 67 5.53 -6.11 -20.94
CA GLN A 67 4.66 -4.95 -21.20
C GLN A 67 3.18 -5.30 -21.18
N ASN A 68 2.80 -6.36 -21.88
CA ASN A 68 1.41 -6.78 -21.96
C ASN A 68 0.92 -7.25 -20.59
N LEU A 69 1.71 -8.07 -19.90
CA LEU A 69 1.39 -8.53 -18.56
C LEU A 69 1.18 -7.37 -17.58
N TYR A 70 2.08 -6.38 -17.63
CA TYR A 70 1.98 -5.19 -16.80
C TYR A 70 0.80 -4.28 -17.18
N ALA A 71 0.40 -4.23 -18.45
CA ALA A 71 -0.81 -3.52 -18.85
C ALA A 71 -2.07 -4.16 -18.25
N ASP A 72 -2.15 -5.49 -18.24
CA ASP A 72 -3.26 -6.25 -17.66
C ASP A 72 -3.37 -6.01 -16.14
N PHE A 73 -2.23 -5.99 -15.44
CA PHE A 73 -2.20 -5.66 -14.01
C PHE A 73 -2.65 -4.24 -13.74
N ARG A 74 -2.23 -3.30 -14.59
CA ARG A 74 -2.60 -1.89 -14.47
C ARG A 74 -4.12 -1.71 -14.55
N GLU A 75 -4.77 -2.40 -15.49
CA GLU A 75 -6.22 -2.37 -15.64
C GLU A 75 -6.92 -2.87 -14.37
N THR A 76 -6.42 -3.98 -13.81
CA THR A 76 -6.94 -4.54 -12.56
C THR A 76 -6.79 -3.57 -11.37
N ILE A 77 -5.63 -2.92 -11.24
CA ILE A 77 -5.38 -1.89 -10.20
C ILE A 77 -6.31 -0.69 -10.38
N HIS A 78 -6.57 -0.26 -11.62
CA HIS A 78 -7.53 0.81 -11.90
C HIS A 78 -8.95 0.43 -11.45
N ASP A 79 -9.36 -0.82 -11.65
CA ASP A 79 -10.66 -1.31 -11.18
C ASP A 79 -10.72 -1.44 -9.66
N PHE A 80 -9.61 -1.82 -9.00
CA PHE A 80 -9.50 -1.78 -7.53
C PHE A 80 -9.69 -0.37 -7.00
N ARG A 81 -9.01 0.61 -7.59
CA ARG A 81 -9.16 2.02 -7.22
C ARG A 81 -10.61 2.49 -7.33
N ARG A 82 -11.31 2.13 -8.42
CA ARG A 82 -12.74 2.45 -8.59
C ARG A 82 -13.59 1.80 -7.51
N SER A 83 -13.42 0.48 -7.30
CA SER A 83 -14.18 -0.29 -6.32
C SER A 83 -13.95 0.19 -4.89
N LEU A 84 -12.71 0.57 -4.55
CA LEU A 84 -12.34 1.13 -3.26
C LEU A 84 -13.02 2.47 -2.99
N ARG A 85 -13.13 3.33 -4.01
CA ARG A 85 -13.82 4.63 -3.89
C ARG A 85 -15.30 4.45 -3.59
N GLU A 86 -15.94 3.48 -4.25
CA GLU A 86 -17.35 3.16 -4.04
C GLU A 86 -17.57 2.60 -2.62
N LEU A 87 -16.72 1.67 -2.19
CA LEU A 87 -16.75 1.11 -0.83
C LEU A 87 -16.52 2.18 0.25
N ALA A 88 -15.53 3.05 0.04
CA ALA A 88 -15.20 4.15 0.94
C ALA A 88 -16.39 5.08 1.23
N HIS A 89 -17.26 5.32 0.24
CA HIS A 89 -18.44 6.16 0.42
C HIS A 89 -19.58 5.46 1.19
N ALA A 90 -19.58 4.13 1.26
CA ALA A 90 -20.65 3.34 1.84
C ALA A 90 -20.36 2.81 3.26
N LEU A 91 -19.11 2.91 3.75
CA LEU A 91 -18.70 2.24 4.99
C LEU A 91 -18.87 3.13 6.25
N PRO A 92 -19.59 2.65 7.30
CA PRO A 92 -19.60 3.26 8.63
C PRO A 92 -18.24 3.21 9.34
N LYS A 93 -18.07 4.05 10.38
CA LYS A 93 -16.83 4.17 11.19
C LYS A 93 -16.32 2.87 11.81
N GLU A 94 -17.19 1.89 12.00
CA GLU A 94 -16.90 0.60 12.65
C GLU A 94 -16.09 -0.36 11.78
N TYR A 95 -15.82 -0.02 10.51
CA TYR A 95 -15.09 -0.87 9.56
C TYR A 95 -13.58 -0.61 9.51
N ALA A 96 -13.02 0.18 10.43
CA ALA A 96 -11.60 0.57 10.44
C ALA A 96 -10.64 -0.64 10.45
N GLU A 97 -10.94 -1.70 11.20
CA GLU A 97 -10.11 -2.92 11.20
C GLU A 97 -10.15 -3.66 9.87
N ARG A 98 -11.33 -3.78 9.27
CA ARG A 98 -11.53 -4.42 7.96
C ARG A 98 -10.82 -3.68 6.82
N VAL A 99 -10.69 -2.36 6.95
CA VAL A 99 -9.92 -1.53 6.00
C VAL A 99 -8.41 -1.69 6.21
N ASN A 100 -7.95 -1.84 7.46
CA ASN A 100 -6.54 -2.14 7.73
C ASN A 100 -6.08 -3.48 7.14
N GLU A 101 -6.97 -4.47 7.09
CA GLU A 101 -6.69 -5.77 6.48
C GLU A 101 -6.53 -5.65 4.96
N ILE A 102 -7.46 -4.96 4.28
CA ILE A 102 -7.33 -4.63 2.85
C ILE A 102 -6.01 -3.89 2.57
N ARG A 103 -5.63 -2.96 3.45
CA ARG A 103 -4.36 -2.25 3.34
C ARG A 103 -3.18 -3.21 3.40
N SER A 104 -3.15 -4.16 4.34
CA SER A 104 -2.06 -5.14 4.44
C SER A 104 -1.95 -5.94 3.14
N MET A 105 -3.08 -6.44 2.64
CA MET A 105 -3.10 -7.26 1.42
C MET A 105 -2.59 -6.48 0.19
N LEU A 106 -2.96 -5.20 0.05
CA LEU A 106 -2.49 -4.35 -1.04
C LEU A 106 -1.00 -3.97 -0.90
N ALA A 107 -0.52 -3.78 0.33
CA ALA A 107 0.90 -3.52 0.59
C ALA A 107 1.75 -4.76 0.26
N GLU A 108 1.32 -5.94 0.70
CA GLU A 108 1.97 -7.20 0.36
C GLU A 108 1.98 -7.44 -1.16
N ALA A 109 0.90 -7.11 -1.87
CA ALA A 109 0.89 -7.19 -3.33
C ALA A 109 1.87 -6.21 -3.99
N ALA A 110 2.15 -5.06 -3.38
CA ALA A 110 3.13 -4.10 -3.88
C ALA A 110 4.56 -4.60 -3.69
N GLU A 111 4.85 -5.19 -2.52
CA GLU A 111 6.15 -5.81 -2.23
C GLU A 111 6.43 -6.97 -3.19
N ASP A 112 5.46 -7.87 -3.39
CA ASP A 112 5.58 -8.97 -4.35
C ASP A 112 5.86 -8.44 -5.78
N LEU A 113 5.14 -7.39 -6.21
CA LEU A 113 5.36 -6.79 -7.52
C LEU A 113 6.78 -6.23 -7.66
N GLU A 114 7.29 -5.56 -6.64
CA GLU A 114 8.64 -4.99 -6.64
C GLU A 114 9.72 -6.07 -6.76
N GLU A 115 9.53 -7.22 -6.10
CA GLU A 115 10.41 -8.39 -6.25
C GLU A 115 10.45 -8.88 -7.71
N TYR A 116 9.31 -8.93 -8.39
CA TYR A 116 9.24 -9.30 -9.81
C TYR A 116 9.87 -8.25 -10.72
N LEU A 117 9.76 -6.96 -10.39
CA LEU A 117 10.44 -5.89 -11.13
C LEU A 117 11.96 -6.04 -11.02
N HIS A 118 12.46 -6.36 -9.83
CA HIS A 118 13.88 -6.61 -9.62
C HIS A 118 14.37 -7.80 -10.48
N SER A 119 13.68 -8.93 -10.40
CA SER A 119 13.98 -10.14 -11.19
C SER A 119 13.94 -9.87 -12.70
N SER A 120 12.99 -9.06 -13.16
CA SER A 120 12.88 -8.67 -14.57
C SER A 120 14.05 -7.82 -15.04
N ARG A 121 14.53 -6.90 -14.18
CA ARG A 121 15.71 -6.06 -14.46
C ARG A 121 16.99 -6.90 -14.51
N ASP A 122 17.14 -7.87 -13.63
CA ASP A 122 18.29 -8.79 -13.61
C ASP A 122 18.35 -9.66 -14.86
N LEU A 123 17.19 -10.16 -15.32
CA LEU A 123 17.12 -10.90 -16.57
C LEU A 123 17.42 -9.99 -17.78
N GLU A 124 16.92 -8.76 -17.80
CA GLU A 124 17.27 -7.78 -18.84
C GLU A 124 18.78 -7.49 -18.87
N ALA A 125 19.41 -7.36 -17.70
CA ALA A 125 20.85 -7.18 -17.58
C ALA A 125 21.60 -8.40 -18.14
N SER A 126 21.16 -9.61 -17.80
CA SER A 126 21.72 -10.86 -18.32
C SER A 126 21.65 -10.95 -19.86
N PHE A 127 20.54 -10.51 -20.47
CA PHE A 127 20.46 -10.40 -21.93
C PHE A 127 21.49 -9.43 -22.51
N LYS A 128 21.64 -8.24 -21.91
CA LYS A 128 22.58 -7.20 -22.37
C LYS A 128 24.03 -7.64 -22.23
N GLU A 129 24.35 -8.32 -21.13
CA GLU A 129 25.69 -8.88 -20.90
C GLU A 129 26.03 -9.92 -21.96
N PHE A 130 25.12 -10.86 -22.23
CA PHE A 130 25.36 -11.90 -23.24
C PHE A 130 25.46 -11.32 -24.66
N GLU A 131 24.61 -10.35 -25.02
CA GLU A 131 24.73 -9.58 -26.26
C GLU A 131 26.10 -8.90 -26.39
N SER A 132 26.61 -8.34 -25.30
CA SER A 132 27.92 -7.66 -25.26
C SER A 132 29.07 -8.66 -25.40
N ARG A 133 28.94 -9.85 -24.80
CA ARG A 133 29.89 -10.93 -24.98
C ARG A 133 29.99 -11.36 -26.44
N ILE A 134 28.86 -11.59 -27.12
CA ILE A 134 28.86 -11.94 -28.56
C ILE A 134 29.51 -10.83 -29.40
N LYS A 135 29.19 -9.56 -29.11
CA LYS A 135 29.81 -8.40 -29.78
C LYS A 135 31.32 -8.32 -29.59
N GLY A 136 31.84 -8.74 -28.44
CA GLY A 136 33.27 -8.81 -28.18
C GLY A 136 34.03 -9.67 -29.21
N PHE A 137 33.39 -10.71 -29.74
CA PHE A 137 33.94 -11.56 -30.79
C PHE A 137 33.79 -10.97 -32.21
N LEU A 138 33.08 -9.84 -32.38
CA LEU A 138 32.68 -9.30 -33.69
C LEU A 138 33.41 -8.03 -34.19
N ILE A 139 34.10 -7.25 -33.34
CA ILE A 139 34.65 -5.88 -33.58
C ILE A 139 35.13 -5.67 -35.06
N THR A 140 34.79 -4.60 -35.80
CA THR A 140 34.62 -3.16 -35.47
C THR A 140 33.27 -2.52 -35.83
N GLU A 141 33.01 -1.43 -35.08
CA GLU A 141 31.98 -0.37 -35.22
C GLU A 141 30.73 -0.48 -34.34
N THR A 142 30.57 0.57 -33.53
CA THR A 142 29.45 0.88 -32.65
C THR A 142 28.12 0.78 -33.38
N PRO A 143 27.14 0.04 -32.86
CA PRO A 143 25.86 -0.15 -33.53
C PRO A 143 25.02 1.14 -33.46
N PRO A 144 24.18 1.40 -34.48
CA PRO A 144 23.14 2.43 -34.38
C PRO A 144 22.25 2.09 -33.17
N GLN A 145 22.04 3.09 -32.31
CA GLN A 145 21.14 2.96 -31.18
C GLN A 145 19.74 2.68 -31.72
N ALA A 146 19.28 1.44 -31.57
CA ALA A 146 17.85 1.18 -31.65
C ALA A 146 17.21 1.93 -30.48
N PRO A 147 16.12 2.67 -30.70
CA PRO A 147 15.46 3.42 -29.63
C PRO A 147 15.16 2.46 -28.49
N SER A 148 15.75 2.74 -27.33
CA SER A 148 15.40 2.07 -26.10
C SER A 148 13.97 2.47 -25.78
N VAL A 149 13.01 1.62 -26.12
CA VAL A 149 11.67 1.69 -25.57
C VAL A 149 11.81 1.27 -24.11
N PHE A 150 12.17 2.23 -23.26
CA PHE A 150 12.10 2.05 -21.83
C PHE A 150 10.62 2.08 -21.48
N VAL A 151 10.11 0.88 -21.22
CA VAL A 151 8.76 0.67 -20.76
C VAL A 151 8.71 1.20 -19.34
N LYS A 152 7.81 2.13 -19.06
CA LYS A 152 7.59 2.68 -17.72
C LYS A 152 6.88 1.65 -16.82
N ILE A 153 7.53 0.54 -16.55
CA ILE A 153 7.01 -0.50 -15.66
C ILE A 153 6.90 0.04 -14.22
N ASP A 154 7.79 0.97 -13.85
CA ASP A 154 7.82 1.64 -12.54
C ASP A 154 6.49 2.33 -12.16
N THR A 155 5.61 2.61 -13.12
CA THR A 155 4.31 3.25 -12.88
C THR A 155 3.27 2.34 -12.23
N LEU A 156 3.50 1.03 -12.17
CA LEU A 156 2.58 0.09 -11.53
C LEU A 156 2.65 0.12 -10.01
N THR A 157 3.85 0.17 -9.45
CA THR A 157 4.06 0.30 -8.01
C THR A 157 3.45 1.62 -7.53
N GLU A 158 3.67 2.71 -8.27
CA GLU A 158 3.02 4.01 -8.04
C GLU A 158 1.49 3.92 -8.10
N ALA A 159 0.92 3.18 -9.06
CA ALA A 159 -0.53 3.02 -9.18
C ALA A 159 -1.12 2.25 -7.99
N LEU A 160 -0.42 1.25 -7.48
CA LEU A 160 -0.82 0.48 -6.31
C LEU A 160 -0.65 1.29 -5.01
N GLU A 161 0.43 2.05 -4.88
CA GLU A 161 0.63 3.03 -3.82
C GLU A 161 -0.45 4.12 -3.83
N ASP A 162 -0.86 4.57 -5.00
CA ASP A 162 -1.93 5.56 -5.13
C ASP A 162 -3.30 4.97 -4.78
N ALA A 163 -3.52 3.68 -5.05
CA ALA A 163 -4.69 2.96 -4.55
C ALA A 163 -4.66 2.86 -3.02
N LEU A 164 -3.49 2.56 -2.42
CA LEU A 164 -3.28 2.60 -0.98
C LEU A 164 -3.61 3.99 -0.41
N LYS A 165 -3.02 5.07 -0.96
CA LYS A 165 -3.30 6.48 -0.56
C LYS A 165 -4.78 6.82 -0.63
N GLU A 166 -5.52 6.27 -1.59
CA GLU A 166 -6.95 6.51 -1.72
C GLU A 166 -7.76 5.88 -0.57
N VAL A 167 -7.40 4.66 -0.15
CA VAL A 167 -7.94 4.02 1.07
C VAL A 167 -7.67 4.89 2.31
N PHE A 168 -6.48 5.47 2.42
CA PHE A 168 -6.13 6.39 3.51
C PHE A 168 -6.91 7.71 3.47
N SER A 169 -7.08 8.33 2.29
CA SER A 169 -7.85 9.58 2.17
C SER A 169 -9.33 9.40 2.51
N SER A 170 -9.85 8.20 2.25
CA SER A 170 -11.22 7.81 2.54
C SER A 170 -11.45 7.57 4.04
N THR A 171 -10.49 6.96 4.72
CA THR A 171 -10.51 6.83 6.19
C THR A 171 -10.32 8.18 6.89
N GLU A 172 -9.46 9.07 6.37
CA GLU A 172 -9.36 10.46 6.85
C GLU A 172 -10.67 11.25 6.72
N LYS A 173 -11.42 11.11 5.62
CA LYS A 173 -12.74 11.77 5.47
C LYS A 173 -13.81 11.23 6.42
N ILE A 174 -13.71 9.97 6.81
CA ILE A 174 -14.59 9.33 7.78
C ILE A 174 -14.21 9.75 9.22
N ILE A 175 -12.91 9.97 9.49
CA ILE A 175 -12.39 10.48 10.76
C ILE A 175 -12.65 12.00 10.90
N SER A 176 -12.51 12.77 9.82
CA SER A 176 -12.58 14.24 9.85
C SER A 176 -13.99 14.79 10.12
N LYS A 177 -15.07 14.06 9.81
CA LYS A 177 -16.45 14.47 10.13
C LYS A 177 -16.78 14.52 11.63
N ALA A 178 -15.90 14.04 12.51
CA ALA A 178 -16.03 14.22 13.97
C ALA A 178 -14.69 14.62 14.60
N THR A 179 -13.97 15.56 13.97
CA THR A 179 -12.78 16.15 14.58
C THR A 179 -13.17 17.39 15.37
N GLU A 180 -12.95 17.36 16.67
CA GLU A 180 -12.92 18.57 17.48
C GLU A 180 -11.54 19.21 17.29
N VAL A 181 -11.53 20.42 16.73
CA VAL A 181 -10.28 21.13 16.44
C VAL A 181 -9.76 21.74 17.73
N VAL A 182 -8.78 21.08 18.34
CA VAL A 182 -8.01 21.66 19.45
C VAL A 182 -6.97 22.60 18.86
N SER A 183 -7.20 23.91 18.98
CA SER A 183 -6.44 24.96 18.28
C SER A 183 -4.99 25.13 18.78
N SER A 184 -4.62 24.54 19.91
CA SER A 184 -3.27 24.67 20.49
C SER A 184 -2.91 23.45 21.34
N ILE A 185 -1.81 22.77 20.98
CA ILE A 185 -1.20 21.70 21.77
C ILE A 185 0.28 22.06 21.95
N ARG A 186 0.76 21.99 23.20
CA ARG A 186 2.17 22.25 23.53
C ARG A 186 2.89 20.91 23.63
N ILE A 187 3.82 20.67 22.72
CA ILE A 187 4.61 19.43 22.66
C ILE A 187 6.10 19.73 22.88
N PRO A 188 6.88 18.75 23.37
CA PRO A 188 8.33 18.88 23.48
C PRO A 188 9.00 19.20 22.14
N GLU A 189 10.08 19.97 22.18
CA GLU A 189 10.80 20.40 20.97
C GLU A 189 11.42 19.21 20.21
N SER A 190 11.84 18.17 20.92
CA SER A 190 12.32 16.90 20.34
C SER A 190 11.27 16.26 19.43
N ASP A 191 10.03 16.20 19.92
CA ASP A 191 8.93 15.50 19.27
C ASP A 191 8.40 16.34 18.12
N ALA A 192 8.38 17.66 18.28
CA ALA A 192 8.07 18.61 17.21
C ALA A 192 9.06 18.50 16.03
N LYS A 193 10.35 18.29 16.32
CA LYS A 193 11.38 18.07 15.28
C LYS A 193 11.17 16.74 14.56
N LEU A 194 10.88 15.67 15.29
CA LEU A 194 10.57 14.37 14.70
C LEU A 194 9.34 14.44 13.79
N ILE A 195 8.25 15.05 14.26
CA ILE A 195 7.03 15.25 13.47
C ILE A 195 7.33 16.06 12.20
N LYS A 196 8.15 17.10 12.30
CA LYS A 196 8.56 17.88 11.14
C LYS A 196 9.32 17.03 10.12
N LEU A 197 10.26 16.20 10.56
CA LEU A 197 10.99 15.29 9.67
C LEU A 197 10.07 14.31 8.95
N LEU A 198 9.07 13.78 9.64
CA LEU A 198 8.09 12.86 9.05
C LEU A 198 7.19 13.57 8.01
N VAL A 199 6.90 14.85 8.22
CA VAL A 199 6.19 15.67 7.23
C VAL A 199 7.10 16.00 6.03
N ASP A 200 8.34 16.39 6.28
CA ASP A 200 9.31 16.75 5.23
C ASP A 200 9.68 15.52 4.37
N ALA A 201 9.67 14.32 4.95
CA ALA A 201 9.85 13.04 4.27
C ALA A 201 8.59 12.56 3.51
N GLY A 202 7.48 13.29 3.59
CA GLY A 202 6.23 12.96 2.91
C GLY A 202 5.40 11.83 3.55
N ILE A 203 5.77 11.39 4.76
CA ILE A 203 5.04 10.34 5.51
C ILE A 203 3.69 10.88 6.01
N PHE A 204 3.63 12.17 6.37
CA PHE A 204 2.39 12.88 6.70
C PHE A 204 2.27 14.16 5.87
N ARG A 205 1.05 14.55 5.47
CA ARG A 205 0.83 15.77 4.67
C ARG A 205 0.92 17.04 5.51
N SER A 206 0.68 16.95 6.82
CA SER A 206 0.80 18.09 7.73
C SER A 206 1.23 17.69 9.15
N ARG A 207 1.77 18.66 9.90
CA ARG A 207 2.13 18.47 11.31
C ARG A 207 0.92 18.10 12.18
N ASN A 208 -0.26 18.64 11.86
CA ASN A 208 -1.50 18.34 12.57
C ASN A 208 -2.00 16.92 12.29
N GLU A 209 -1.82 16.42 11.06
CA GLU A 209 -2.13 15.04 10.69
C GLU A 209 -1.24 14.05 11.43
N ALA A 210 0.07 14.32 11.47
CA ALA A 210 1.02 13.53 12.25
C ALA A 210 0.64 13.51 13.74
N LEU A 211 0.30 14.68 14.31
CA LEU A 211 -0.17 14.78 15.70
C LEU A 211 -1.45 14.00 15.95
N ALA A 212 -2.44 14.11 15.07
CA ALA A 212 -3.68 13.38 15.18
C ALA A 212 -3.45 11.87 15.11
N TYR A 213 -2.57 11.41 14.21
CA TYR A 213 -2.18 10.01 14.08
C TYR A 213 -1.54 9.49 15.37
N PHE A 214 -0.52 10.18 15.90
CA PHE A 214 0.17 9.77 17.12
C PHE A 214 -0.73 9.83 18.34
N ALA A 215 -1.58 10.85 18.47
CA ALA A 215 -2.56 10.93 19.54
C ALA A 215 -3.54 9.75 19.49
N HIS A 216 -4.05 9.43 18.31
CA HIS A 216 -4.96 8.29 18.12
C HIS A 216 -4.28 6.96 18.48
N LYS A 217 -3.06 6.73 17.99
CA LYS A 217 -2.28 5.52 18.30
C LYS A 217 -1.90 5.43 19.77
N GLY A 218 -1.60 6.56 20.41
CA GLY A 218 -1.34 6.62 21.85
C GLY A 218 -2.57 6.27 22.69
N ILE A 219 -3.76 6.76 22.29
CA ILE A 219 -5.04 6.40 22.91
C ILE A 219 -5.35 4.91 22.70
N GLU A 220 -5.12 4.39 21.50
CA GLU A 220 -5.35 2.99 21.16
C GLU A 220 -4.44 2.05 21.97
N ALA A 221 -3.14 2.35 22.05
CA ALA A 221 -2.19 1.61 22.89
C ALA A 221 -2.52 1.70 24.39
N SER A 222 -3.25 2.74 24.79
CA SER A 222 -3.66 3.02 26.17
C SER A 222 -5.10 2.58 26.49
N ARG A 223 -5.79 1.91 25.55
CA ARG A 223 -7.24 1.67 25.62
C ARG A 223 -7.67 0.94 26.89
N ASP A 224 -6.89 -0.04 27.35
CA ASP A 224 -7.23 -0.85 28.52
C ASP A 224 -7.35 -0.06 29.82
N TRP A 225 -6.40 0.85 30.10
CA TRP A 225 -6.46 1.63 31.34
C TRP A 225 -7.39 2.84 31.20
N LEU A 226 -7.51 3.41 30.00
CA LEU A 226 -8.46 4.49 29.71
C LEU A 226 -9.91 4.03 29.91
N ASN A 227 -10.24 2.81 29.48
CA ASN A 227 -11.56 2.21 29.72
C ASN A 227 -11.84 2.07 31.22
N ARG A 228 -10.86 1.60 32.01
CA ARG A 228 -11.00 1.51 33.48
C ARG A 228 -11.22 2.87 34.11
N VAL A 229 -10.53 3.91 33.65
CA VAL A 229 -10.74 5.29 34.14
C VAL A 229 -12.15 5.78 33.78
N GLN A 230 -12.60 5.53 32.56
CA GLN A 230 -13.92 5.91 32.09
C GLN A 230 -15.05 5.24 32.91
N GLU A 231 -14.94 3.94 33.18
CA GLU A 231 -15.88 3.21 34.05
C GLU A 231 -15.94 3.82 35.46
N ARG A 232 -14.79 4.19 36.04
CA ARG A 232 -14.74 4.82 37.36
C ARG A 232 -15.36 6.21 37.36
N LEU A 233 -15.14 7.00 36.30
CA LEU A 233 -15.76 8.31 36.14
C LEU A 233 -17.28 8.22 35.96
N HIS A 234 -17.76 7.20 35.24
CA HIS A 234 -19.19 6.95 35.11
C HIS A 234 -19.82 6.66 36.48
N LYS A 235 -19.16 5.82 37.27
CA LYS A 235 -19.63 5.45 38.61
C LYS A 235 -19.66 6.65 39.57
N ILE A 236 -18.70 7.57 39.47
CA ILE A 236 -18.72 8.82 40.22
C ILE A 236 -19.94 9.66 39.85
N ARG A 237 -20.27 9.76 38.55
CA ARG A 237 -21.46 10.50 38.10
C ARG A 237 -22.75 9.87 38.58
N GLU A 238 -22.87 8.54 38.50
CA GLU A 238 -24.04 7.82 39.02
C GLU A 238 -24.24 8.07 40.52
N LEU A 239 -23.16 7.99 41.31
CA LEU A 239 -23.22 8.29 42.74
C LEU A 239 -23.59 9.76 43.03
N GLN A 240 -23.11 10.71 42.20
CA GLN A 240 -23.51 12.11 42.32
C GLN A 240 -24.99 12.33 42.00
N GLU A 241 -25.53 11.59 41.02
CA GLU A 241 -26.94 11.65 40.62
C GLU A 241 -27.84 11.01 41.69
N GLU A 242 -27.44 9.88 42.26
CA GLU A 242 -28.12 9.20 43.36
C GLU A 242 -28.15 10.07 44.61
N ALA A 243 -27.01 10.62 45.03
CA ALA A 243 -26.94 11.54 46.17
C ALA A 243 -27.82 12.78 45.95
N ARG A 244 -27.91 13.28 44.72
CA ARG A 244 -28.78 14.40 44.39
C ARG A 244 -30.26 14.04 44.50
N LYS A 245 -30.66 12.85 44.03
CA LYS A 245 -32.04 12.37 44.12
C LYS A 245 -32.46 12.11 45.56
N GLU A 246 -31.60 11.49 46.36
CA GLU A 246 -31.86 11.27 47.79
C GLU A 246 -32.07 12.60 48.53
N LEU A 247 -31.23 13.61 48.25
CA LEU A 247 -31.42 14.95 48.81
C LEU A 247 -32.77 15.56 48.37
N GLU A 248 -33.15 15.45 47.09
CA GLU A 248 -34.43 15.95 46.59
C GLU A 248 -35.65 15.22 47.21
N GLU A 249 -35.53 13.95 47.55
CA GLU A 249 -36.56 13.19 48.26
C GLU A 249 -36.69 13.62 49.73
N ILE A 250 -35.56 13.79 50.43
CA ILE A 250 -35.54 14.30 51.81
C ILE A 250 -36.17 15.70 51.89
N PHE A 251 -35.83 16.59 50.94
CA PHE A 251 -36.41 17.94 50.88
C PHE A 251 -37.91 17.94 50.56
N LYS A 252 -38.44 16.91 49.87
CA LYS A 252 -39.88 16.75 49.62
C LYS A 252 -40.62 16.25 50.86
N GLU A 253 -40.10 15.25 51.56
CA GLU A 253 -40.71 14.70 52.78
C GLU A 253 -40.82 15.75 53.91
N ASP A 254 -39.78 16.57 54.10
CA ASP A 254 -39.79 17.68 55.07
C ASP A 254 -40.83 18.78 54.72
N SER A 255 -41.14 18.95 53.43
CA SER A 255 -42.13 19.93 52.96
C SER A 255 -43.57 19.45 53.05
N ASP A 256 -43.79 18.13 53.02
CA ASP A 256 -45.11 17.51 53.19
C ASP A 256 -45.46 17.29 54.67
N GLN A 257 -44.48 17.07 55.56
CA GLN A 257 -44.72 17.05 57.01
C GLN A 257 -45.15 18.41 57.55
N LYS A 258 -44.58 19.52 57.04
CA LYS A 258 -44.98 20.90 57.42
C LYS A 258 -46.35 21.36 56.92
N LYS A 259 -47.01 20.60 56.04
CA LYS A 259 -48.38 20.90 55.57
C LYS A 259 -49.47 20.15 56.33
N ASN A 260 -49.10 19.16 57.14
CA ASN A 260 -50.03 18.32 57.91
C ASN A 260 -49.98 18.59 59.44
N GLU A 261 -49.22 19.60 59.89
CA GLU A 261 -49.36 20.27 61.19
C GLU A 261 -50.13 21.59 61.04
#